data_AF-A0ABD5JWX4-F1
#
_entry.id   AF-A0ABD5JWX4-F1
#
_cell.length_a   1.000
_cell.length_b   1.000
_cell.length_c   1.000
_cell.angle_alpha   90.00
_cell.angle_beta   90.00
_cell.angle_gamma   90.00
#
_symmetry.space_group_name_H-M   'P 1'
#
loop_
_entity.id
_entity.type
_entity.pdbx_description
1 polymer ?
#
loop_
_entity_poly.entity_id
_entity_poly.type
_entity_poly.pdbx_seq_one_letter_code
_entity_poly.pdbx_strand_id
1 'polypeptide(L)'
;MNFKTRMAMLGFAATSLLAVSAIEASAQQCGGASWYALTSRTASGERMNPAGLTAAHRSLPLGSKVKVTNQRNGKSLVVRINDRGPFIKGRVLDLSKGAASRLGFIGAGHTKVCFTPM
;
A
#
# COMPACT_ATOMS: atom_id res chain seq x y z
N MET A 1 43.85 38.62 54.91
CA MET A 1 43.31 38.63 53.53
C MET A 1 43.62 37.28 52.91
N ASN A 2 42.60 36.47 52.57
CA ASN A 2 42.59 35.36 51.60
C ASN A 2 41.29 34.56 51.80
N PHE A 3 40.24 34.97 51.09
CA PHE A 3 38.92 34.34 51.10
C PHE A 3 38.91 33.15 50.11
N LYS A 4 38.58 31.96 50.63
CA LYS A 4 38.17 30.80 49.83
C LYS A 4 36.69 30.95 49.48
N THR A 5 36.35 31.01 48.18
CA THR A 5 34.96 30.82 47.75
C THR A 5 34.90 30.10 46.39
N ARG A 6 34.08 29.05 46.38
CA ARG A 6 33.81 28.12 45.27
C ARG A 6 32.86 28.73 44.25
N MET A 7 33.01 28.41 42.96
CA MET A 7 31.93 28.45 41.95
C MET A 7 32.48 27.92 40.62
N ALA A 8 31.78 27.18 39.77
CA ALA A 8 30.66 26.26 39.85
C ALA A 8 30.68 25.55 38.48
N MET A 9 30.62 24.21 38.44
CA MET A 9 30.35 23.50 37.18
C MET A 9 28.88 23.76 36.82
N LEU A 10 28.61 24.33 35.64
CA LEU A 10 27.33 24.14 34.97
C LEU A 10 27.54 23.16 33.82
N GLY A 11 27.16 21.91 34.05
CA GLY A 11 27.04 20.90 33.01
C GLY A 11 25.80 21.18 32.16
N PHE A 12 25.98 21.27 30.84
CA PHE A 12 24.89 21.19 29.88
C PHE A 12 24.32 19.77 29.91
N ALA A 13 23.21 19.56 30.59
CA ALA A 13 22.43 18.33 30.47
C ALA A 13 21.72 18.37 29.11
N ALA A 14 22.29 17.69 28.11
CA ALA A 14 21.62 17.43 26.84
C ALA A 14 20.45 16.47 27.09
N THR A 15 19.23 17.00 27.17
CA THR A 15 18.01 16.20 27.15
C THR A 15 17.80 15.68 25.73
N SER A 16 18.21 14.44 25.50
CA SER A 16 17.91 13.73 24.27
C SER A 16 16.40 13.45 24.19
N LEU A 17 15.71 14.11 23.25
CA LEU A 17 14.37 13.70 22.84
C LEU A 17 14.49 12.34 22.11
N LEU A 18 14.06 11.28 22.77
CA LEU A 18 13.82 10.00 22.11
C LEU A 18 12.56 10.13 21.24
N ALA A 19 12.75 10.29 19.93
CA ALA A 19 11.68 10.21 18.96
C ALA A 19 11.20 8.74 18.87
N VAL A 20 10.11 8.42 19.56
CA VAL A 20 9.44 7.12 19.41
C VAL A 20 8.73 7.12 18.05
N SER A 21 9.24 6.34 17.10
CA SER A 21 8.60 6.17 15.79
C SER A 21 7.31 5.37 15.95
N ALA A 22 6.17 5.95 15.59
CA ALA A 22 4.90 5.23 15.55
C ALA A 22 4.92 4.21 14.41
N ILE A 23 4.74 2.93 14.73
CA ILE A 23 4.52 1.89 13.73
C ILE A 23 3.08 2.05 13.25
N GLU A 24 2.87 2.72 12.12
CA GLU A 24 1.56 2.74 11.46
C GLU A 24 1.23 1.34 10.97
N ALA A 25 0.36 0.63 11.69
CA ALA A 25 -0.22 -0.61 11.21
C ALA A 25 -1.07 -0.30 9.97
N SER A 26 -0.64 -0.74 8.79
CA SER A 26 -1.40 -0.56 7.56
C SER A 26 -2.71 -1.35 7.66
N ALA A 27 -3.83 -0.62 7.74
CA ALA A 27 -5.14 -1.25 7.93
C ALA A 27 -5.52 -2.11 6.71
N GLN A 28 -5.99 -3.33 6.96
CA GLN A 28 -6.53 -4.19 5.93
C GLN A 28 -7.87 -3.61 5.41
N GLN A 29 -8.03 -3.59 4.09
CA GLN A 29 -9.23 -3.09 3.43
C GLN A 29 -9.84 -4.18 2.56
N CYS A 30 -11.17 -4.31 2.58
CA CYS A 30 -11.87 -5.36 1.86
C CYS A 30 -13.01 -4.80 0.99
N GLY A 31 -13.31 -5.48 -0.10
CA GLY A 31 -14.41 -5.12 -0.98
C GLY A 31 -14.39 -5.92 -2.29
N GLY A 32 -15.17 -5.48 -3.27
CA GLY A 32 -15.17 -6.08 -4.60
C GLY A 32 -13.85 -5.82 -5.34
N ALA A 33 -13.47 -6.73 -6.22
CA ALA A 33 -12.42 -6.53 -7.20
C ALA A 33 -12.87 -7.04 -8.57
N SER A 34 -12.38 -6.41 -9.63
CA SER A 34 -12.52 -6.89 -11.00
C SER A 34 -11.17 -6.95 -11.68
N TRP A 35 -11.14 -7.18 -12.99
CA TRP A 35 -9.90 -7.14 -13.76
C TRP A 35 -10.04 -6.38 -15.08
N TYR A 36 -8.92 -5.88 -15.58
CA TYR A 36 -8.84 -5.10 -16.82
C TYR A 36 -7.64 -5.49 -17.69
N ALA A 37 -7.75 -5.17 -18.98
CA ALA A 37 -6.70 -5.31 -19.97
C ALA A 37 -6.85 -4.18 -20.99
N LEU A 38 -6.25 -3.03 -20.68
CA LEU A 38 -6.28 -1.85 -21.54
C LEU A 38 -5.16 -1.90 -22.58
N THR A 39 -5.37 -1.22 -23.71
CA THR A 39 -4.35 -0.99 -24.75
C THR A 39 -3.62 0.35 -24.59
N SER A 40 -4.11 1.21 -23.68
CA SER A 40 -3.61 2.56 -23.39
C SER A 40 -2.53 2.58 -22.30
N ARG A 41 -2.06 3.78 -21.96
CA ARG A 41 -1.27 4.03 -20.74
C ARG A 41 -2.15 4.06 -19.50
N THR A 42 -1.58 3.72 -18.35
CA THR A 42 -2.22 3.84 -17.02
C THR A 42 -1.96 5.23 -16.43
N ALA A 43 -2.55 5.53 -15.26
CA ALA A 43 -2.31 6.78 -14.55
C ALA A 43 -0.85 6.99 -14.08
N SER A 44 -0.05 5.93 -13.95
CA SER A 44 1.41 6.07 -13.73
C SER A 44 2.18 6.48 -15.00
N GLY A 45 1.52 6.53 -16.15
CA GLY A 45 2.13 6.87 -17.44
C GLY A 45 2.78 5.69 -18.16
N GLU A 46 2.90 4.52 -17.54
CA GLU A 46 3.41 3.31 -18.21
C GLU A 46 2.36 2.72 -19.16
N ARG A 47 2.80 2.01 -20.21
CA ARG A 47 1.86 1.21 -21.02
C ARG A 47 1.30 0.08 -20.17
N MET A 48 -0.01 -0.13 -20.22
CA MET A 48 -0.62 -1.24 -19.49
C MET A 48 -0.03 -2.57 -19.97
N ASN A 49 0.36 -3.42 -19.01
CA ASN A 49 0.78 -4.79 -19.25
C ASN A 49 -0.29 -5.76 -18.71
N PRO A 50 -1.10 -6.38 -19.57
CA PRO A 50 -2.13 -7.34 -19.15
C PRO A 50 -1.58 -8.53 -18.36
N ALA A 51 -0.33 -8.96 -18.63
CA ALA A 51 0.31 -10.07 -17.93
C ALA A 51 1.01 -9.67 -16.62
N GLY A 52 1.11 -8.35 -16.34
CA GLY A 52 1.77 -7.81 -15.17
C GLY A 52 1.05 -8.13 -13.86
N LEU A 53 1.70 -7.83 -12.73
CA LEU A 53 1.12 -7.94 -11.38
C LEU A 53 0.85 -6.55 -10.82
N THR A 54 -0.19 -5.91 -11.36
CA THR A 54 -0.53 -4.53 -11.04
C THR A 54 -2.02 -4.38 -10.76
N ALA A 55 -2.39 -3.23 -10.16
CA ALA A 55 -3.77 -2.88 -9.90
C ALA A 55 -4.02 -1.36 -10.00
N ALA A 56 -5.27 -1.01 -10.26
CA ALA A 56 -5.81 0.32 -10.07
C ALA A 56 -6.37 0.46 -8.65
N HIS A 57 -6.05 1.57 -7.99
CA HIS A 57 -6.64 1.96 -6.71
C HIS A 57 -6.91 3.47 -6.66
N ARG A 58 -7.94 3.89 -5.90
CA ARG A 58 -8.45 5.27 -5.91
C ARG A 58 -7.42 6.27 -5.39
N SER A 59 -6.85 5.99 -4.22
CA SER A 59 -6.06 6.96 -3.46
C SER A 59 -4.64 6.52 -3.12
N LEU A 60 -4.38 5.21 -2.97
CA LEU A 60 -3.03 4.70 -2.75
C LEU A 60 -2.00 5.32 -3.71
N PRO A 61 -0.81 5.71 -3.21
CA PRO A 61 0.26 6.23 -4.03
C PRO A 61 0.60 5.28 -5.18
N LEU A 62 0.83 5.83 -6.37
CA LEU A 62 1.32 5.04 -7.49
C LEU A 62 2.72 4.52 -7.13
N GLY A 63 2.98 3.25 -7.42
CA GLY A 63 4.21 2.54 -7.02
C GLY A 63 4.09 1.77 -5.71
N SER A 64 3.08 2.06 -4.87
CA SER A 64 2.84 1.29 -3.64
C SER A 64 2.55 -0.18 -3.92
N LYS A 65 2.87 -1.06 -2.97
CA LYS A 65 2.59 -2.49 -3.07
C LYS A 65 1.49 -2.85 -2.08
N VAL A 66 0.64 -3.78 -2.49
CA VAL A 66 -0.39 -4.34 -1.62
C VAL A 66 -0.39 -5.86 -1.74
N LYS A 67 -0.52 -6.56 -0.62
CA LYS A 67 -0.84 -7.99 -0.62
C LYS A 67 -2.34 -8.13 -0.78
N VAL A 68 -2.80 -8.82 -1.81
CA VAL A 68 -4.23 -9.05 -2.12
C VAL A 68 -4.56 -10.51 -1.88
N THR A 69 -5.66 -10.78 -1.19
CA THR A 69 -6.20 -12.12 -0.95
C THR A 69 -7.60 -12.23 -1.52
N ASN A 70 -7.84 -13.22 -2.38
CA ASN A 70 -9.16 -13.57 -2.87
C ASN A 70 -9.93 -14.35 -1.79
N GLN A 71 -11.01 -13.78 -1.28
CA GLN A 71 -11.77 -14.35 -0.18
C GLN A 71 -12.47 -15.68 -0.54
N ARG A 72 -12.72 -15.94 -1.83
CA ARG A 72 -13.41 -17.16 -2.25
C ARG A 72 -12.54 -18.41 -2.20
N ASN A 73 -11.23 -18.28 -2.40
CA ASN A 73 -10.32 -19.42 -2.56
C ASN A 73 -9.04 -19.31 -1.73
N GLY A 74 -8.86 -18.24 -0.96
CA GLY A 74 -7.69 -18.02 -0.09
C GLY A 74 -6.39 -17.70 -0.83
N LYS A 75 -6.37 -17.69 -2.17
CA LYS A 75 -5.17 -17.36 -2.93
C LYS A 75 -4.79 -15.90 -2.68
N SER A 76 -3.48 -15.65 -2.52
CA SER A 76 -2.96 -14.30 -2.32
C SER A 76 -1.73 -14.03 -3.17
N LEU A 77 -1.53 -12.76 -3.53
CA LEU A 77 -0.32 -12.30 -4.22
C LEU A 77 -0.10 -10.80 -3.97
N VAL A 78 1.13 -10.35 -4.18
CA VAL A 78 1.48 -8.93 -4.10
C VAL A 78 1.35 -8.29 -5.48
N VAL A 79 0.68 -7.13 -5.54
CA VAL A 79 0.60 -6.29 -6.74
C VAL A 79 1.14 -4.90 -6.46
N ARG A 80 1.58 -4.22 -7.52
CA ARG A 80 1.91 -2.79 -7.48
C ARG A 80 0.74 -1.95 -7.95
N ILE A 81 0.42 -0.86 -7.26
CA ILE A 81 -0.56 0.11 -7.71
C ILE A 81 0.07 0.95 -8.82
N ASN A 82 -0.51 0.93 -10.02
CA ASN A 82 0.01 1.67 -11.18
C ASN A 82 -1.08 2.47 -11.92
N ASP A 83 -2.31 2.43 -11.43
CA ASP A 83 -3.44 3.06 -12.11
C ASP A 83 -4.49 3.61 -11.12
N ARG A 84 -5.48 4.32 -11.65
CA ARG A 84 -6.58 4.94 -10.89
C ARG A 84 -7.93 4.31 -11.20
N GLY A 85 -8.81 4.36 -10.19
CA GLY A 85 -10.06 3.61 -10.14
C GLY A 85 -10.02 2.60 -8.99
N PRO A 86 -11.03 1.73 -8.83
CA PRO A 86 -12.28 1.70 -9.56
C PRO A 86 -13.15 2.92 -9.25
N PHE A 87 -13.95 3.41 -10.19
CA PHE A 87 -14.93 4.50 -9.94
C PHE A 87 -16.35 3.98 -9.68
N ILE A 88 -16.50 2.68 -9.44
CA ILE A 88 -17.77 2.02 -9.14
C ILE A 88 -17.86 1.73 -7.63
N LYS A 89 -18.99 2.04 -7.01
CA LYS A 89 -19.24 1.80 -5.58
C LYS A 89 -19.06 0.32 -5.24
N GLY A 90 -18.52 0.05 -4.05
CA GLY A 90 -18.32 -1.32 -3.53
C GLY A 90 -17.11 -2.08 -4.08
N ARG A 91 -16.40 -1.56 -5.10
CA ARG A 91 -15.16 -2.15 -5.60
C ARG A 91 -13.95 -1.41 -5.04
N VAL A 92 -12.94 -2.12 -4.56
CA VAL A 92 -11.72 -1.54 -3.96
C VAL A 92 -10.50 -1.63 -4.87
N LEU A 93 -10.44 -2.62 -5.76
CA LEU A 93 -9.34 -2.81 -6.71
C LEU A 93 -9.85 -3.21 -8.10
N ASP A 94 -9.20 -2.73 -9.15
CA ASP A 94 -9.24 -3.37 -10.47
C ASP A 94 -7.86 -3.95 -10.74
N LEU A 95 -7.77 -5.25 -10.98
CA LEU A 95 -6.51 -5.97 -11.11
C LEU A 95 -6.14 -6.15 -12.59
N SER A 96 -4.85 -6.26 -12.91
CA SER A 96 -4.45 -6.74 -14.24
C SER A 96 -5.01 -8.14 -14.51
N LYS A 97 -5.19 -8.50 -15.78
CA LYS A 97 -5.57 -9.86 -16.19
C LYS A 97 -4.62 -10.93 -15.61
N GLY A 98 -3.32 -10.65 -15.56
CA GLY A 98 -2.30 -11.53 -14.99
C GLY A 98 -2.49 -11.77 -13.49
N ALA A 99 -2.74 -10.71 -12.71
CA ALA A 99 -3.03 -10.84 -11.28
C ALA A 99 -4.35 -11.59 -11.04
N ALA A 100 -5.39 -11.30 -11.81
CA ALA A 100 -6.68 -11.97 -11.70
C ALA A 100 -6.62 -13.47 -12.04
N SER A 101 -5.79 -13.84 -13.02
CA SER A 101 -5.52 -15.24 -13.36
C SER A 101 -4.90 -15.98 -12.18
N ARG A 102 -3.86 -15.41 -11.56
CA ARG A 102 -3.18 -16.03 -10.41
C ARG A 102 -4.05 -16.10 -9.16
N LEU A 103 -4.89 -15.08 -8.92
CA LEU A 103 -5.91 -15.10 -7.86
C LEU A 103 -7.10 -16.02 -8.18
N GLY A 104 -7.19 -16.54 -9.41
CA GLY A 104 -8.17 -17.54 -9.80
C GLY A 104 -9.60 -17.01 -9.90
N PHE A 105 -9.80 -15.81 -10.47
CA PHE A 105 -11.15 -15.27 -10.68
C PHE A 105 -11.44 -14.75 -12.10
N ILE A 106 -10.62 -15.11 -13.10
CA ILE A 106 -10.83 -14.69 -14.50
C ILE A 106 -12.23 -15.05 -15.00
N GLY A 107 -12.64 -16.32 -14.86
CA GLY A 107 -13.95 -16.79 -15.34
C GLY A 107 -15.14 -16.12 -14.65
N ALA A 108 -14.98 -15.70 -13.38
CA ALA A 108 -16.03 -15.00 -12.65
C ALA A 108 -16.13 -13.50 -13.00
N GLY A 109 -15.09 -12.93 -13.62
CA GLY A 109 -14.99 -11.50 -13.92
C GLY A 109 -14.70 -10.61 -12.70
N HIS A 110 -15.25 -10.96 -11.53
CA HIS A 110 -15.12 -10.21 -10.29
C HIS A 110 -15.13 -11.14 -9.06
N THR A 111 -14.57 -10.66 -7.94
CA THR A 111 -14.56 -11.40 -6.66
C THR A 111 -14.52 -10.45 -5.47
N LYS A 112 -14.71 -10.98 -4.25
CA LYS A 112 -14.38 -10.23 -3.03
C LYS A 112 -12.92 -10.46 -2.67
N VAL A 113 -12.22 -9.39 -2.33
CA VAL A 113 -10.83 -9.42 -1.88
C VAL A 113 -10.66 -8.66 -0.57
N CYS A 114 -9.62 -9.00 0.18
CA CYS A 114 -8.99 -8.08 1.12
C CYS A 114 -7.59 -7.76 0.63
N PHE A 115 -7.11 -6.55 0.91
CA PHE A 115 -5.72 -6.20 0.70
C PHE A 115 -5.13 -5.43 1.88
N THR A 116 -3.81 -5.50 2.01
CA THR A 116 -3.04 -4.80 3.03
C THR A 116 -1.89 -4.04 2.35
N PRO A 117 -1.74 -2.72 2.58
CA PRO A 117 -0.58 -1.96 2.13
C PRO A 117 0.74 -2.50 2.72
N MET A 118 1.80 -2.49 1.92
CA MET A 118 3.16 -2.95 2.28
C MET A 118 4.18 -1.82 2.24
#